data_AF-A0A378WCP0-F1
#
_entry.id   AF-A0A378WCP0-F1
#
_cell.length_a   1.000
_cell.length_b   1.000
_cell.length_c   1.000
_cell.angle_alpha   90.00
_cell.angle_beta   90.00
_cell.angle_gamma   90.00
#
_symmetry.space_group_name_H-M   'P 1'
#
loop_
_entity.id
_entity.type
_entity.pdbx_description
1 polymer ?
#
loop_
_entity_poly.entity_id
_entity_poly.type
_entity_poly.pdbx_seq_one_letter_code
_entity_poly.pdbx_strand_id
1 'polypeptide(L)'
;MWQNFFLIYEKKLTKNGYSSTEVMYGVINMQVELGVVSIEQLDKAVAETRQKYTYVWTRMEIRSILKSLGVTCTTVKLQTT
;
A
#
# COMPACT_ATOMS: atom_id res chain seq x y z
N MET A 1 -10.41 9.03 -10.75
CA MET A 1 -10.74 7.59 -10.74
C MET A 1 -10.20 6.87 -9.50
N TRP A 2 -8.94 7.11 -9.10
CA TRP A 2 -8.30 6.40 -7.97
C TRP A 2 -8.67 6.87 -6.55
N GLN A 3 -9.14 8.11 -6.35
CA GLN A 3 -9.50 8.63 -5.01
C GLN A 3 -10.55 7.78 -4.28
N ASN A 4 -11.61 7.35 -4.97
CA ASN A 4 -12.64 6.52 -4.35
C ASN A 4 -12.10 5.14 -3.96
N PHE A 5 -11.20 4.59 -4.77
CA PHE A 5 -10.51 3.34 -4.46
C PHE A 5 -9.66 3.47 -3.19
N PHE A 6 -8.84 4.52 -3.07
CA PHE A 6 -8.02 4.73 -1.87
C PHE A 6 -8.86 4.93 -0.61
N LEU A 7 -9.98 5.67 -0.71
CA LEU A 7 -10.91 5.85 0.41
C LEU A 7 -11.53 4.53 0.88
N ILE A 8 -11.91 3.66 -0.05
CA ILE A 8 -12.47 2.33 0.27
C ILE A 8 -11.38 1.42 0.88
N TYR A 9 -10.16 1.47 0.33
CA TYR A 9 -9.03 0.69 0.82
C TYR A 9 -8.62 1.10 2.23
N GLU A 10 -8.51 2.40 2.49
CA GLU A 10 -8.26 2.97 3.82
C GLU A 10 -9.30 2.48 4.84
N LYS A 11 -10.59 2.59 4.53
CA LYS A 11 -11.68 2.10 5.38
C LYS A 11 -11.59 0.61 5.67
N LYS A 12 -11.19 -0.21 4.69
CA LYS A 12 -10.98 -1.66 4.91
C LYS A 12 -9.80 -1.91 5.85
N LEU A 13 -8.70 -1.18 5.73
CA LEU A 13 -7.57 -1.31 6.66
C LEU A 13 -7.99 -0.91 8.08
N THR A 14 -8.65 0.24 8.27
CA THR A 14 -9.12 0.66 9.59
C THR A 14 -10.08 -0.38 10.20
N LYS A 15 -11.01 -0.92 9.40
CA LYS A 15 -11.96 -1.94 9.89
C LYS A 15 -11.30 -3.25 10.29
N ASN A 16 -10.16 -3.60 9.69
CA ASN A 16 -9.39 -4.79 10.03
C ASN A 16 -8.44 -4.57 11.21
N GLY A 17 -8.50 -3.42 11.90
CA GLY A 17 -7.77 -3.17 13.13
C GLY A 17 -6.33 -2.67 12.93
N TYR A 18 -5.95 -2.29 11.71
CA TYR A 18 -4.65 -1.66 11.46
C TYR A 18 -4.57 -0.30 12.14
N SER A 19 -3.40 0.03 12.70
CA SER A 19 -3.14 1.33 13.30
C SER A 19 -3.19 2.46 12.26
N SER A 20 -3.41 3.71 12.70
CA SER A 20 -3.40 4.87 11.80
C SER A 20 -2.12 4.97 10.96
N THR A 21 -0.99 4.59 11.54
CA THR A 21 0.31 4.58 10.87
C THR A 21 0.35 3.51 9.77
N GLU A 22 -0.09 2.29 10.06
CA GLU A 22 -0.15 1.20 9.07
C GLU A 22 -1.14 1.51 7.93
N VAL A 23 -2.27 2.15 8.25
CA VAL A 23 -3.25 2.60 7.27
C VAL A 23 -2.63 3.62 6.32
N MET A 24 -1.96 4.64 6.86
CA MET A 24 -1.27 5.68 6.07
C MET A 24 -0.23 5.07 5.12
N TYR A 25 0.69 4.24 5.65
CA TYR A 25 1.70 3.59 4.80
C TYR A 25 1.10 2.58 3.83
N GLY A 26 0.00 1.91 4.20
CA GLY A 26 -0.76 1.05 3.30
C GLY A 26 -1.28 1.79 2.07
N VAL A 27 -1.88 2.97 2.27
CA VAL A 27 -2.39 3.81 1.18
C VAL A 27 -1.25 4.35 0.31
N ILE A 28 -0.17 4.87 0.91
CA ILE A 28 1.00 5.37 0.19
C ILE A 28 1.64 4.27 -0.66
N ASN A 29 1.80 3.07 -0.09
CA ASN A 29 2.30 1.91 -0.83
C ASN A 29 1.47 1.61 -2.07
N MET A 30 0.15 1.60 -1.90
CA MET A 30 -0.77 1.30 -2.99
C MET A 30 -0.73 2.37 -4.09
N GLN A 31 -0.58 3.64 -3.71
CA GLN A 31 -0.39 4.74 -4.68
C GLN A 31 0.88 4.56 -5.49
N VAL A 32 1.99 4.18 -4.84
CA VAL A 32 3.26 3.92 -5.52
C VAL A 32 3.16 2.73 -6.47
N GLU A 33 2.56 1.63 -6.04
CA GLU A 33 2.44 0.42 -6.86
C GLU A 33 1.54 0.60 -8.07
N LEU A 34 0.49 1.39 -7.94
CA LEU A 34 -0.38 1.75 -9.05
C LEU A 34 0.23 2.83 -9.95
N GLY A 35 1.46 3.29 -9.66
CA GLY A 35 2.14 4.35 -10.41
C GLY A 35 1.48 5.72 -10.28
N VAL A 36 0.60 5.91 -9.29
CA VAL A 36 -0.08 7.19 -9.01
C VAL A 36 0.89 8.18 -8.37
N VAL A 37 1.87 7.69 -7.60
CA VAL A 37 2.92 8.50 -6.98
C VAL A 37 4.27 7.86 -7.27
N SER A 38 5.27 8.66 -7.66
CA SER A 38 6.65 8.16 -7.78
C SER A 38 7.31 8.10 -6.41
N ILE A 39 8.14 7.08 -6.16
CA ILE A 39 8.95 6.97 -4.93
C ILE A 39 9.85 8.19 -4.77
N GLU A 40 10.35 8.74 -5.87
CA GLU A 40 11.23 9.92 -5.88
C GLU A 40 10.53 11.21 -5.43
N GLN A 41 9.19 11.24 -5.51
CA GLN A 41 8.37 12.37 -5.05
C GLN A 41 8.00 12.26 -3.57
N LEU A 42 8.33 11.12 -2.94
CA LEU A 42 8.07 10.88 -1.53
C LEU A 42 9.21 11.46 -0.70
N ASP A 43 8.90 12.09 0.42
CA ASP A 43 9.92 12.53 1.39
C ASP A 43 10.81 11.34 1.78
N LYS A 44 12.12 11.55 1.85
CA LYS A 44 13.13 10.54 2.22
C LYS A 44 12.75 9.81 3.51
N ALA A 45 12.26 10.53 4.52
CA ALA A 45 11.86 9.93 5.78
C ALA A 45 10.66 8.97 5.61
N VAL A 46 9.72 9.33 4.72
CA VAL A 46 8.55 8.50 4.40
C VAL A 46 8.96 7.32 3.53
N ALA A 47 9.88 7.49 2.58
CA ALA A 47 10.41 6.43 1.72
C ALA A 47 11.22 5.38 2.50
N GLU A 48 12.05 5.78 3.46
CA GLU A 48 12.79 4.85 4.34
C GLU A 48 11.83 4.07 5.24
N THR A 49 10.87 4.76 5.86
CA THR A 49 9.88 4.13 6.73
C THR A 49 8.94 3.20 5.95
N ARG A 50 8.67 3.52 4.68
CA ARG A 50 7.89 2.70 3.76
C ARG A 50 8.44 1.28 3.67
N GLN A 51 9.77 1.11 3.54
CA GLN A 51 10.38 -0.23 3.42
C GLN A 51 10.04 -1.15 4.59
N LYS A 52 9.96 -0.60 5.81
CA LYS A 52 9.56 -1.34 7.02
C LYS A 52 8.12 -1.83 6.94
N TYR A 53 7.22 -1.04 6.35
CA TYR A 53 5.81 -1.38 6.19
C TYR A 53 5.49 -2.14 4.89
N THR A 54 6.36 -2.11 3.89
CA THR A 54 6.29 -3.00 2.71
C THR A 54 6.37 -4.46 3.14
N TYR A 55 7.12 -4.76 4.21
CA TYR A 55 7.16 -6.10 4.82
C TYR A 55 5.83 -6.51 5.49
N VAL A 56 4.99 -5.55 5.88
CA VAL A 56 3.62 -5.81 6.36
C VAL A 56 2.69 -6.09 5.17
N TRP A 57 2.93 -5.42 4.03
CA TRP A 57 2.12 -5.54 2.81
C TRP A 57 2.22 -6.92 2.12
N THR A 58 3.31 -7.66 2.33
CA THR A 58 3.43 -9.07 1.90
C THR A 58 2.58 -10.03 2.74
N ARG A 59 1.93 -9.58 3.81
CA ARG A 59 0.99 -10.40 4.60
C ARG A 59 -0.23 -10.82 3.77
N MET A 60 -0.66 -12.06 3.99
CA MET A 60 -1.83 -12.64 3.31
C MET A 60 -3.12 -11.83 3.51
N GLU A 61 -3.27 -11.18 4.66
CA GLU A 61 -4.43 -10.34 4.99
C GLU A 61 -4.57 -9.17 4.02
N ILE A 62 -3.48 -8.45 3.73
CA ILE A 62 -3.50 -7.31 2.82
C ILE A 62 -3.74 -7.78 1.38
N ARG A 63 -3.09 -8.86 0.95
CA ARG A 63 -3.37 -9.49 -0.35
C ARG A 63 -4.85 -9.90 -0.51
N SER A 64 -5.45 -10.43 0.55
CA SER A 64 -6.88 -10.78 0.58
C SER A 64 -7.77 -9.54 0.46
N ILE A 65 -7.44 -8.47 1.19
CA ILE A 65 -8.14 -7.18 1.10
C ILE A 65 -8.08 -6.64 -0.34
N LEU A 66 -6.91 -6.64 -0.97
CA LEU A 66 -6.73 -6.17 -2.35
C LEU A 66 -7.51 -7.02 -3.36
N LYS A 67 -7.45 -8.34 -3.24
CA LYS A 67 -8.25 -9.25 -4.08
C LYS A 67 -9.74 -8.98 -3.95
N SER A 68 -10.23 -8.73 -2.73
CA SER A 68 -11.64 -8.38 -2.48
C SER A 68 -12.03 -6.98 -3.02
N LEU A 69 -11.07 -6.18 -3.46
CA LEU A 69 -11.28 -4.90 -4.15
C LEU A 69 -11.10 -5.02 -5.66
N GLY A 70 -10.94 -6.24 -6.19
CA GLY A 70 -10.73 -6.48 -7.62
C GLY A 70 -9.32 -6.14 -8.10
N VAL A 71 -8.36 -5.95 -7.20
CA VAL A 71 -6.96 -5.68 -7.55
C VAL A 71 -6.21 -6.99 -7.71
N THR A 72 -5.68 -7.23 -8.91
CA THR A 72 -4.65 -8.23 -9.12
C THR A 72 -3.32 -7.72 -8.59
N CYS A 73 -2.98 -8.13 -7.37
CA CYS A 73 -1.67 -7.86 -6.77
C CYS A 73 -0.60 -8.68 -7.52
N THR A 74 -0.09 -8.14 -8.62
CA THR A 74 1.15 -8.62 -9.22
C THR A 74 2.27 -8.22 -8.29
N THR A 75 2.85 -9.18 -7.58
CA THR A 75 4.12 -8.99 -6.88
C THR A 75 5.10 -8.37 -7.86
N VAL A 76 5.39 -7.07 -7.70
CA VAL A 76 6.46 -6.44 -8.44
C VAL A 76 7.71 -7.21 -8.04
N LYS A 77 8.31 -7.93 -9.00
CA LYS A 77 9.64 -8.52 -8.79
C LYS A 77 10.56 -7.33 -8.51
N LEU A 78 11.01 -7.20 -7.27
CA LEU A 78 12.15 -6.34 -6.97
C LEU A 78 13.30 -6.87 -7.81
N GLN A 79 13.58 -6.23 -8.94
CA GLN A 79 14.87 -6.36 -9.57
C GLN A 79 15.86 -5.69 -8.63
N THR A 80 16.54 -6.51 -7.84
CA THR A 80 17.83 -6.16 -7.26
C THR A 80 18.80 -6.02 -8.43
N THR A 81 19.09 -4.76 -8.79
CA THR A 81 20.21 -4.41 -9.67
C THR A 81 21.50 -4.36 -8.85
#